data_AF-A0A917KUQ7-F1
#
_entry.id   AF-A0A917KUQ7-F1
#
_cell.length_a   1.000
_cell.length_b   1.000
_cell.length_c   1.000
_cell.angle_alpha   90.00
_cell.angle_beta   90.00
_cell.angle_gamma   90.00
#
_symmetry.space_group_name_H-M   'P 1'
#
loop_
_entity.id
_entity.type
_entity.pdbx_description
1 polymer ?
#
loop_
_entity_poly.entity_id
_entity_poly.type
_entity_poly.pdbx_seq_one_letter_code
_entity_poly.pdbx_strand_id
1 'polypeptide(L)' 'MSEAETERREAELDRLLNDPETRMDAERVWAILAEIARERPQPGR' A
#
# COMPACT_ATOMS: atom_id res chain seq x y z
N MET A 1 -12.19 -2.79 2.22
CA MET A 1 -11.81 -1.36 2.15
C MET A 1 -12.66 -0.69 1.08
N SER A 2 -12.91 0.62 1.19
CA SER A 2 -13.47 1.36 0.04
C SER A 2 -12.37 1.65 -0.98
N GLU A 3 -12.75 2.00 -2.21
CA GLU A 3 -11.80 2.43 -3.25
C GLU A 3 -10.96 3.62 -2.76
N ALA A 4 -11.61 4.62 -2.15
CA ALA A 4 -10.93 5.79 -1.59
C ALA A 4 -9.92 5.45 -0.48
N GLU A 5 -10.16 4.38 0.29
CA GLU A 5 -9.19 3.93 1.31
C GLU A 5 -8.01 3.20 0.68
N THR A 6 -8.26 2.46 -0.41
CA THR A 6 -7.20 1.82 -1.20
C THR A 6 -6.29 2.86 -1.84
N GLU A 7 -6.85 3.90 -2.46
CA GLU A 7 -6.08 5.01 -3.05
C GLU A 7 -5.20 5.72 -2.02
N ARG A 8 -5.71 5.95 -0.80
CA ARG A 8 -4.92 6.54 0.29
C ARG A 8 -3.74 5.66 0.69
N ARG A 9 -3.95 4.35 0.76
CA ARG A 9 -2.88 3.39 1.09
C ARG A 9 -1.86 3.25 -0.02
N GLU A 10 -2.28 3.29 -1.28
CA GLU A 10 -1.37 3.35 -2.43
C GLU A 10 -0.52 4.62 -2.39
N ALA A 11 -1.10 5.79 -2.08
CA ALA A 11 -0.37 7.04 -1.93
C ALA A 11 0.56 7.09 -0.70
N GLU A 12 0.26 6.33 0.35
CA GLU A 12 1.16 6.15 1.50
C GLU A 12 2.35 5.25 1.13
N LEU A 13 2.08 4.14 0.42
CA LEU A 13 3.11 3.24 -0.08
C LEU A 13 4.07 3.94 -1.04
N ASP A 14 3.54 4.77 -1.95
CA ASP A 14 4.35 5.55 -2.89
C ASP A 14 5.33 6.47 -2.16
N ARG A 15 4.87 7.18 -1.13
CA ARG A 15 5.74 8.02 -0.30
C ARG A 15 6.80 7.21 0.43
N LEU A 16 6.43 6.10 1.07
CA LEU A 16 7.40 5.26 1.81
C LEU A 16 8.51 4.69 0.92
N LEU A 17 8.23 4.46 -0.37
CA LEU A 17 9.18 3.86 -1.31
C LEU A 17 9.97 4.91 -2.11
N ASN A 18 9.35 6.04 -2.44
CA ASN A 18 9.88 6.98 -3.43
C ASN A 18 10.28 8.35 -2.85
N ASP A 19 9.88 8.69 -1.63
CA ASP A 19 10.25 9.97 -1.00
C ASP A 19 11.57 9.83 -0.22
N PRO A 20 12.66 10.50 -0.66
CA PRO A 20 13.96 10.45 0.02
C PRO A 20 13.97 11.15 1.38
N GLU A 21 13.02 12.05 1.66
CA GLU A 21 12.86 12.67 2.98
C GLU A 21 12.13 11.75 3.96
N THR A 22 11.38 10.77 3.44
CA THR A 22 10.69 9.76 4.22
C THR A 22 11.62 8.58 4.50
N ARG A 23 11.83 8.27 5.78
CA ARG A 23 12.55 7.05 6.15
C ARG A 23 11.70 5.84 5.78
N MET A 24 12.21 5.02 4.87
CA MET A 24 11.57 3.76 4.50
C MET A 24 11.38 2.86 5.73
N ASP A 25 10.12 2.56 6.04
CA ASP A 25 9.70 1.62 7.08
C ASP A 25 9.23 0.32 6.41
N ALA A 26 10.07 -0.71 6.47
CA ALA A 26 9.80 -1.98 5.83
C ALA A 26 8.56 -2.70 6.42
N GLU A 27 8.34 -2.61 7.73
CA GLU A 27 7.19 -3.24 8.37
C GLU A 27 5.89 -2.58 7.89
N ARG A 28 5.90 -1.24 7.83
CA ARG A 28 4.76 -0.47 7.32
C ARG A 28 4.46 -0.76 5.86
N VAL A 29 5.51 -0.84 5.02
CA VAL A 29 5.39 -1.21 3.60
C VAL A 29 4.73 -2.59 3.46
N TRP A 30 5.21 -3.60 4.18
CA TRP A 30 4.65 -4.95 4.11
C TRP A 30 3.21 -5.03 4.64
N ALA A 31 2.87 -4.27 5.69
CA ALA A 31 1.51 -4.19 6.19
C ALA A 31 0.56 -3.62 5.12
N ILE A 32 0.92 -2.48 4.49
CA ILE A 32 0.11 -1.84 3.46
C ILE A 32 -0.07 -2.77 2.24
N LEU A 33 1.00 -3.42 1.79
CA LEU A 33 0.94 -4.37 0.69
C LEU A 33 0.01 -5.56 0.99
N ALA A 34 0.08 -6.12 2.19
CA ALA A 34 -0.78 -7.23 2.61
C ALA A 34 -2.26 -6.81 2.67
N GLU A 35 -2.54 -5.57 3.09
CA GLU A 35 -3.88 -5.02 3.13
C GLU A 35 -4.46 -4.80 1.74
N ILE A 36 -3.69 -4.23 0.81
CA ILE A 36 -4.11 -4.05 -0.59
C ILE A 36 -4.34 -5.41 -1.27
N ALA A 37 -3.45 -6.39 -1.05
CA ALA A 37 -3.53 -7.72 -1.66
C ALA A 37 -4.76 -8.53 -1.18
N ARG A 38 -5.27 -8.28 0.03
CA ARG A 38 -6.52 -8.91 0.52
C ARG A 38 -7.77 -8.35 -0.16
N GLU A 39 -7.70 -7.11 -0.62
CA GLU A 39 -8.86 -6.34 -1.12
C GLU A 39 -8.94 -6.32 -2.64
N ARG A 40 -7.81 -6.52 -3.34
CA ARG A 40 -7.81 -6.79 -4.78
C ARG A 40 -8.08 -8.29 -5.00
N PRO A 41 -9.28 -8.70 -5.44
CA PRO A 41 -9.45 -10.05 -5.97
C PRO A 41 -8.46 -10.22 -7.13
N GLN A 42 -7.63 -11.25 -7.07
CA GLN A 42 -6.71 -11.52 -8.17
C GLN A 42 -7.55 -11.72 -9.44
N PRO A 43 -7.23 -11.02 -10.55
CA PRO A 43 -7.89 -11.29 -11.81
C PRO A 43 -7.51 -12.71 -12.24
N GLY A 44 -8.47 -13.64 -12.14
CA GLY A 44 -8.34 -15.01 -12.67
C GLY A 44 -8.01 -16.10 -11.64
N ARG A 45 -8.76 -16.21 -10.54
CA ARG A 45 -8.85 -17.44 -9.76
C ARG A 45 -10.25 -18.02 -9.80
#